data_AF-A0ABD1JUP6-F1
#
_entry.id   AF-A0ABD1JUP6-F1
#
_cell.length_a   1.000
_cell.length_b   1.000
_cell.length_c   1.000
_cell.angle_alpha   90.00
_cell.angle_beta   90.00
_cell.angle_gamma   90.00
#
_symmetry.space_group_name_H-M   'P 1'
#
loop_
_entity.id
_entity.type
_entity.pdbx_description
1 polymer ?
#
loop_
_entity_poly.entity_id
_entity_poly.type
_entity_poly.pdbx_seq_one_letter_code
_entity_poly.pdbx_strand_id
1 'polypeptide(L)'
;MGVTHGKKTDHDLSYPHSTYGKAHSSPVARRGRDSGGGEAQRGQRDGGLELGRASPSPSTRSSELGHGALIQPRKLINPVKVSRSHQALHRELLLSHRSEEEKPELQRVLEQRRRRMQARQRHDDQQRGPARPTPLQQELLKRQHRLDMLERELEKQREQLANEPEFIRVKDSLRRTTSMV
;
A
#
# COMPACT_ATOMS: atom_id res chain seq x y z
N MET A 1 -44.76 -3.24 -38.54
CA MET A 1 -44.94 -3.11 -37.08
C MET A 1 -43.66 -2.57 -36.49
N GLY A 2 -43.55 -1.24 -36.40
CA GLY A 2 -42.35 -0.56 -35.91
C GLY A 2 -42.42 -0.31 -34.41
N VAL A 3 -41.30 -0.49 -33.71
CA VAL A 3 -41.13 -0.04 -32.33
C VAL A 3 -39.76 0.63 -32.25
N THR A 4 -39.75 1.94 -32.08
CA THR A 4 -38.56 2.73 -31.77
C THR A 4 -38.67 3.15 -30.30
N HIS A 5 -37.66 2.84 -29.49
CA HIS A 5 -37.61 3.31 -28.10
C HIS A 5 -36.72 4.54 -28.00
N GLY A 6 -37.33 5.62 -27.49
CA GLY A 6 -36.75 6.94 -27.34
C GLY A 6 -35.66 7.02 -26.27
N LYS A 7 -34.69 7.88 -26.56
CA LYS A 7 -33.61 8.31 -25.66
C LYS A 7 -34.21 9.08 -24.48
N LYS A 8 -33.89 8.69 -23.24
CA LYS A 8 -34.13 9.53 -22.07
C LYS A 8 -32.89 10.38 -21.86
N THR A 9 -33.15 11.68 -21.87
CA THR A 9 -32.22 12.79 -21.72
C THR A 9 -31.61 12.85 -20.32
N ASP A 10 -30.36 13.28 -20.30
CA ASP A 10 -29.48 13.47 -19.16
C ASP A 10 -30.07 14.44 -18.13
N HIS A 11 -29.94 14.09 -16.85
CA HIS A 11 -30.11 15.02 -15.74
C HIS A 11 -28.74 15.44 -15.25
N ASP A 12 -28.27 16.60 -15.74
CA ASP A 12 -27.17 17.35 -15.14
C ASP A 12 -27.56 17.81 -13.74
N LEU A 13 -26.94 17.21 -12.72
CA LEU A 13 -26.92 17.76 -11.37
C LEU A 13 -25.52 18.30 -11.09
N SER A 14 -25.37 19.59 -11.39
CA SER A 14 -24.27 20.43 -10.93
C SER A 14 -24.28 20.48 -9.39
N TYR A 15 -23.33 19.80 -8.76
CA TYR A 15 -22.96 20.07 -7.37
C TYR A 15 -21.76 21.03 -7.35
N PRO A 16 -21.81 22.16 -6.62
CA PRO A 16 -20.67 23.05 -6.52
C PRO A 16 -19.57 22.40 -5.66
N HIS A 17 -18.34 22.46 -6.18
CA HIS A 17 -17.12 22.17 -5.45
C HIS A 17 -17.00 23.11 -4.25
N SER A 18 -17.09 22.55 -3.04
CA SER A 18 -16.73 23.25 -1.81
C SER A 18 -15.20 23.27 -1.66
N THR A 19 -14.61 24.45 -1.81
CA THR A 19 -13.20 24.72 -1.59
C THR A 19 -12.97 25.16 -0.15
N TYR A 20 -12.48 24.26 0.71
CA TYR A 20 -11.89 24.63 1.98
C TYR A 20 -10.65 23.78 2.25
N GLY A 21 -9.53 24.45 2.57
CA GLY A 21 -8.47 23.86 3.39
C GLY A 21 -7.12 23.65 2.71
N LYS A 22 -6.28 24.67 2.78
CA LYS A 22 -4.88 24.69 2.36
C LYS A 22 -3.98 24.17 3.50
N ALA A 23 -3.13 23.20 3.15
CA ALA A 23 -1.82 22.80 3.73
C ALA A 23 -1.59 22.82 5.25
N HIS A 24 -1.36 21.64 5.83
CA HIS A 24 -0.50 21.45 7.01
C HIS A 24 0.45 20.25 6.77
N SER A 25 1.74 20.57 6.69
CA SER A 25 2.95 19.75 6.88
C SER A 25 2.83 18.21 7.02
N SER A 26 3.44 17.48 6.08
CA SER A 26 3.99 16.14 6.32
C SER A 26 5.24 16.22 7.21
N PRO A 27 5.41 15.37 8.24
CA PRO A 27 6.73 15.09 8.75
C PRO A 27 7.37 13.97 7.92
N VAL A 28 8.51 14.29 7.33
CA VAL A 28 9.45 13.32 6.75
C VAL A 28 10.12 12.57 7.89
N ALA A 29 9.78 11.30 8.10
CA ALA A 29 10.55 10.44 8.98
C ALA A 29 11.75 9.86 8.21
N ARG A 30 12.93 10.39 8.55
CA ARG A 30 14.24 9.95 8.07
C ARG A 30 14.47 8.48 8.41
N ARG A 31 15.01 7.71 7.45
CA ARG A 31 15.74 6.48 7.73
C ARG A 31 16.97 6.83 8.58
N GLY A 32 17.03 6.26 9.77
CA GLY A 32 18.24 6.22 10.60
C GLY A 32 18.37 4.81 11.14
N ARG A 33 19.31 4.06 10.57
CA ARG A 33 19.80 2.77 11.07
C ARG A 33 21.04 3.11 11.86
N ASP A 34 21.03 2.91 13.17
CA ASP A 34 22.24 2.53 13.88
C ASP A 34 21.91 1.74 15.15
N SER A 35 22.76 0.76 15.39
CA SER A 35 22.71 -0.28 16.39
C SER A 35 23.55 0.13 17.61
N GLY A 36 23.11 -0.25 18.82
CA GLY A 36 24.06 -0.46 19.92
C GLY A 36 23.60 -0.06 21.32
N GLY A 37 23.24 -1.07 22.12
CA GLY A 37 23.64 -1.17 23.54
C GLY A 37 22.76 -0.52 24.61
N GLY A 38 22.07 -1.34 25.42
CA GLY A 38 21.52 -0.93 26.72
C GLY A 38 20.40 -1.85 27.23
N GLU A 39 20.74 -2.75 28.16
CA GLU A 39 19.90 -3.78 28.80
C GLU A 39 18.68 -3.27 29.58
N ALA A 40 17.58 -4.06 29.58
CA ALA A 40 16.95 -4.59 30.82
C ALA A 40 15.75 -5.52 30.52
N GLN A 41 16.02 -6.83 30.63
CA GLN A 41 15.29 -7.85 31.42
C GLN A 41 13.81 -8.25 31.18
N ARG A 42 13.65 -9.59 31.19
CA ARG A 42 12.51 -10.47 31.54
C ARG A 42 11.44 -10.68 30.45
N GLY A 43 11.19 -11.90 29.97
CA GLY A 43 11.73 -13.21 30.29
C GLY A 43 11.01 -14.24 29.43
N GLN A 44 11.79 -14.94 28.61
CA GLN A 44 11.37 -16.16 27.94
C GLN A 44 11.28 -17.29 28.96
N ARG A 45 10.28 -18.16 28.83
CA ARG A 45 10.43 -19.59 29.10
C ARG A 45 9.62 -20.38 28.08
N ASP A 46 10.36 -20.90 27.11
CA ASP A 46 10.05 -22.15 26.43
C ASP A 46 9.96 -23.31 27.43
N GLY A 47 9.29 -24.38 27.01
CA GLY A 47 9.16 -25.65 27.71
C GLY A 47 7.69 -25.98 27.88
N GLY A 48 7.10 -26.93 27.18
CA GLY A 48 7.65 -28.19 26.72
C GLY A 48 6.54 -29.22 26.95
N LEU A 49 6.26 -30.02 25.94
CA LEU A 49 5.39 -31.19 26.05
C LEU A 49 6.01 -32.11 27.11
N GLU A 50 5.35 -32.33 28.24
CA GLU A 50 5.71 -33.46 29.12
C GLU A 50 4.47 -34.23 29.55
N LEU A 51 4.32 -35.36 28.88
CA LEU A 51 3.54 -36.51 29.32
C LEU A 51 4.07 -36.99 30.68
N GLY A 52 3.15 -37.16 31.63
CA GLY A 52 3.26 -38.16 32.69
C GLY A 52 4.26 -37.90 33.81
N ARG A 53 3.74 -37.62 35.00
CA ARG A 53 4.18 -38.38 36.19
C ARG A 53 3.18 -38.29 37.32
N ALA A 54 3.01 -39.44 37.97
CA ALA A 54 2.26 -39.64 39.19
C ALA A 54 2.75 -38.74 40.35
N SER A 55 1.81 -38.53 41.28
CA SER A 55 1.83 -37.80 42.56
C SER A 55 3.16 -37.71 43.33
N PRO A 56 3.27 -36.73 44.26
CA PRO A 56 3.19 -37.15 45.66
C PRO A 56 2.36 -36.22 46.56
N SER A 57 1.70 -36.84 47.54
CA SER A 57 1.00 -36.22 48.68
C SER A 57 1.90 -35.24 49.45
N PRO A 58 1.36 -34.13 50.02
CA PRO A 58 2.11 -33.37 51.00
C PRO A 58 1.77 -33.86 52.41
N SER A 59 2.68 -34.65 53.00
CA SER A 59 2.82 -34.74 54.44
C SER A 59 3.42 -33.42 54.93
N THR A 60 2.67 -32.62 55.67
CA THR A 60 3.25 -31.59 56.57
C THR A 60 3.09 -32.08 58.00
N ARG A 61 4.21 -32.54 58.57
CA ARG A 61 4.38 -32.77 60.00
C ARG A 61 4.45 -31.42 60.73
N SER A 62 3.85 -31.41 61.91
CA SER A 62 4.17 -30.58 63.08
C SER A 62 3.81 -29.09 63.06
N SER A 63 2.65 -28.78 63.66
CA SER A 63 2.59 -27.74 64.69
C SER A 63 1.68 -28.29 65.79
N GLU A 64 2.32 -28.81 66.83
CA GLU A 64 1.69 -29.25 68.06
C GLU A 64 1.21 -28.04 68.88
N LEU A 65 0.06 -28.24 69.54
CA LEU A 65 -0.42 -27.56 70.75
C LEU A 65 -0.80 -26.07 70.62
N GLY A 66 -2.11 -25.81 70.50
CA GLY A 66 -2.67 -24.50 70.88
C GLY A 66 -3.72 -23.86 69.99
N HIS A 67 -4.49 -24.59 69.17
CA HIS A 67 -5.58 -23.98 68.37
C HIS A 67 -6.86 -24.84 68.34
N GLY A 68 -7.28 -25.37 69.49
CA GLY A 68 -8.46 -26.22 69.62
C GLY A 68 -9.83 -25.52 69.46
N ALA A 69 -9.88 -24.22 69.13
CA ALA A 69 -11.14 -23.46 69.03
C ALA A 69 -11.20 -22.40 67.91
N LEU A 70 -10.24 -22.38 66.97
CA LEU A 70 -10.26 -21.42 65.86
C LEU A 70 -10.71 -22.13 64.57
N ILE A 71 -11.93 -21.85 64.12
CA ILE A 71 -12.42 -22.28 62.80
C ILE A 71 -11.56 -21.56 61.74
N GLN A 72 -10.60 -22.27 61.14
CA GLN A 72 -9.86 -21.72 60.02
C GLN A 72 -10.76 -21.67 58.77
N PRO A 73 -10.83 -20.53 58.06
CA PRO A 73 -11.60 -20.45 56.84
C PRO A 73 -11.00 -21.42 55.81
N ARG A 74 -11.80 -22.41 55.40
CA ARG A 74 -11.40 -23.36 54.36
C ARG A 74 -11.30 -22.63 53.03
N LYS A 75 -10.22 -22.87 52.29
CA LYS A 75 -10.07 -22.34 50.93
C LYS A 75 -11.20 -22.91 50.07
N LEU A 76 -12.16 -22.05 49.71
CA LEU A 76 -13.26 -22.43 48.85
C LEU A 76 -12.69 -22.80 47.48
N ILE A 77 -12.99 -24.02 47.05
CA ILE A 77 -12.53 -24.51 45.76
C ILE A 77 -13.49 -23.96 44.70
N ASN A 78 -12.95 -23.25 43.71
CA ASN A 78 -13.76 -22.66 42.66
C ASN A 78 -14.40 -23.76 41.78
N PRO A 79 -15.74 -23.90 41.75
CA PRO A 79 -16.44 -24.95 41.00
C PRO A 79 -16.12 -24.94 39.49
N VAL A 80 -15.89 -23.76 38.92
CA VAL A 80 -15.49 -23.56 37.51
C VAL A 80 -14.09 -24.12 37.25
N LYS A 81 -13.20 -24.04 38.25
CA LYS A 81 -11.81 -24.55 38.16
C LYS A 81 -11.65 -26.02 38.54
N VAL A 82 -12.67 -26.67 39.12
CA VAL A 82 -12.65 -28.13 39.34
C VAL A 82 -13.33 -28.89 38.23
N SER A 83 -14.36 -28.33 37.60
CA SER A 83 -15.03 -28.99 36.48
C SER A 83 -14.18 -28.92 35.22
N ARG A 84 -13.54 -30.04 34.86
CA ARG A 84 -12.77 -30.18 33.61
C ARG A 84 -13.63 -29.96 32.37
N SER A 85 -14.89 -30.40 32.40
CA SER A 85 -15.86 -30.19 31.32
C SER A 85 -16.13 -28.71 31.11
N HIS A 86 -16.34 -27.95 32.20
CA HIS A 86 -16.60 -26.52 32.11
C HIS A 86 -15.39 -25.75 31.59
N GLN A 87 -14.18 -26.14 31.99
CA GLN A 87 -12.95 -25.55 31.44
C GLN A 87 -12.75 -25.88 29.96
N ALA A 88 -13.05 -27.12 29.54
CA ALA A 88 -12.95 -27.53 28.16
C ALA A 88 -13.90 -26.70 27.28
N LEU A 89 -15.14 -26.53 27.71
CA LEU A 89 -16.12 -25.66 27.05
C LEU A 89 -15.64 -24.20 26.99
N HIS A 90 -15.08 -23.66 28.08
CA HIS A 90 -14.55 -22.29 28.08
C HIS A 90 -13.40 -22.11 27.09
N ARG A 91 -12.49 -23.09 26.99
CA ARG A 91 -11.40 -23.07 26.00
C ARG A 91 -11.95 -23.15 24.58
N GLU A 92 -12.88 -24.05 24.33
CA GLU A 92 -13.53 -24.20 23.03
C GLU A 92 -14.23 -22.90 22.62
N LEU A 93 -15.02 -22.28 23.50
CA LEU A 93 -15.71 -21.02 23.22
C LEU A 93 -14.73 -19.89 22.84
N LEU A 94 -13.59 -19.79 23.54
CA LEU A 94 -12.54 -18.82 23.21
C LEU A 94 -11.88 -19.13 21.87
N LEU A 95 -11.68 -20.41 21.53
CA LEU A 95 -11.11 -20.84 20.26
C LEU A 95 -12.08 -20.62 19.09
N SER A 96 -13.36 -20.91 19.29
CA SER A 96 -14.43 -20.64 18.31
C SER A 96 -14.57 -19.15 18.08
N HIS A 97 -14.64 -18.33 19.13
CA HIS A 97 -14.74 -16.87 18.97
C HIS A 97 -13.51 -16.25 18.28
N ARG A 98 -12.31 -16.76 18.55
CA ARG A 98 -11.07 -16.34 17.85
C ARG A 98 -11.01 -16.81 16.40
N SER A 99 -11.66 -17.92 16.07
CA SER A 99 -11.71 -18.48 14.70
C SER A 99 -12.90 -17.94 13.90
N GLU A 100 -13.94 -17.47 14.58
CA GLU A 100 -15.10 -16.74 14.06
C GLU A 100 -14.80 -15.24 13.89
N GLU A 101 -13.55 -14.80 14.09
CA GLU A 101 -13.03 -13.57 13.45
C GLU A 101 -12.87 -13.75 11.93
N GLU A 102 -13.81 -14.44 11.29
CA GLU A 102 -14.26 -14.06 9.97
C GLU A 102 -14.64 -12.59 10.06
N LYS A 103 -13.72 -11.69 9.67
CA LYS A 103 -13.87 -10.23 9.68
C LYS A 103 -15.35 -9.83 9.78
N PRO A 104 -15.81 -9.18 10.86
CA PRO A 104 -17.23 -8.90 11.06
C PRO A 104 -17.79 -8.29 9.78
N GLU A 105 -19.03 -8.62 9.42
CA GLU A 105 -19.61 -8.27 8.10
C GLU A 105 -19.32 -6.83 7.68
N LEU A 106 -19.35 -5.90 8.63
CA LEU A 106 -18.96 -4.50 8.45
C LEU A 106 -17.53 -4.33 7.92
N GLN A 107 -16.53 -5.00 8.48
CA GLN A 107 -15.15 -4.95 8.01
C GLN A 107 -15.02 -5.56 6.61
N ARG A 108 -15.72 -6.65 6.30
CA ARG A 108 -15.78 -7.22 4.94
C ARG A 108 -16.37 -6.21 3.95
N VAL A 109 -17.48 -5.56 4.32
CA VAL A 109 -18.15 -4.54 3.49
C VAL A 109 -17.26 -3.31 3.31
N LEU A 110 -16.57 -2.83 4.35
CA LEU A 110 -15.63 -1.71 4.25
C LEU A 110 -14.43 -2.03 3.37
N GLU A 111 -13.85 -3.23 3.50
CA GLU A 111 -12.77 -3.68 2.62
C GLU A 111 -13.25 -3.84 1.18
N GLN A 112 -14.44 -4.39 0.97
CA GLN A 112 -15.04 -4.52 -0.35
C GLN A 112 -15.30 -3.14 -0.97
N ARG A 113 -15.82 -2.18 -0.19
CA ARG A 113 -16.02 -0.79 -0.62
C ARG A 113 -14.69 -0.11 -0.96
N ARG A 114 -13.66 -0.31 -0.14
CA ARG A 114 -12.30 0.21 -0.40
C ARG A 114 -11.74 -0.34 -1.71
N ARG A 115 -11.84 -1.66 -1.91
CA ARG A 115 -11.40 -2.33 -3.14
C ARG A 115 -12.18 -1.81 -4.36
N ARG A 116 -13.51 -1.64 -4.25
CA ARG A 116 -14.35 -1.08 -5.32
C ARG A 116 -13.98 0.35 -5.68
N MET A 117 -13.71 1.21 -4.69
CA MET A 117 -13.28 2.59 -4.93
C MET A 117 -11.91 2.65 -5.62
N GLN A 118 -10.95 1.84 -5.16
CA GLN A 118 -9.63 1.76 -5.80
C GLN A 118 -9.72 1.18 -7.22
N ALA A 119 -10.57 0.19 -7.44
CA ALA A 119 -10.79 -0.37 -8.78
C ALA A 119 -11.42 0.67 -9.71
N ARG A 120 -12.37 1.49 -9.23
CA ARG A 120 -12.94 2.61 -10.00
C ARG A 120 -11.89 3.67 -10.32
N GLN A 121 -11.11 4.12 -9.34
CA GLN A 121 -10.01 5.07 -9.58
C GLN A 121 -9.01 4.55 -10.62
N ARG A 122 -8.57 3.30 -10.46
CA ARG A 122 -7.66 2.66 -11.43
C ARG A 122 -8.30 2.54 -12.82
N HIS A 123 -9.59 2.19 -12.89
CA HIS A 123 -10.30 2.10 -14.16
C HIS A 123 -10.48 3.48 -14.81
N ASP A 124 -10.76 4.52 -14.03
CA ASP A 124 -10.86 5.90 -14.53
C ASP A 124 -9.49 6.43 -14.97
N ASP A 125 -8.41 6.14 -14.23
CA ASP A 125 -7.03 6.46 -14.59
C ASP A 125 -6.54 5.65 -15.81
N GLN A 126 -7.02 4.42 -15.98
CA GLN A 126 -6.68 3.55 -17.10
C GLN A 126 -7.53 3.84 -18.34
N GLN A 127 -8.78 4.28 -18.19
CA GLN A 127 -9.59 4.86 -19.26
C GLN A 127 -9.08 6.24 -19.67
N ARG A 128 -8.45 6.97 -18.75
CA ARG A 128 -7.60 8.12 -19.11
C ARG A 128 -6.36 7.69 -19.91
N GLY A 129 -5.97 6.41 -19.85
CA GLY A 129 -4.83 5.83 -20.59
C GLY A 129 -3.51 6.56 -20.32
N PRO A 130 -2.43 6.30 -21.07
CA PRO A 130 -1.63 7.45 -21.50
C PRO A 130 -2.65 8.38 -22.17
N ALA A 131 -2.86 9.57 -21.60
CA ALA A 131 -3.82 10.54 -22.13
C ALA A 131 -3.70 10.55 -23.65
N ARG A 132 -4.81 10.31 -24.39
CA ARG A 132 -4.82 10.56 -25.84
C ARG A 132 -4.17 11.91 -26.03
N PRO A 133 -3.08 12.02 -26.82
CA PRO A 133 -2.26 13.21 -26.82
C PRO A 133 -3.19 14.39 -27.10
N THR A 134 -3.14 15.37 -26.19
CA THR A 134 -3.95 16.59 -26.34
C THR A 134 -3.68 17.21 -27.71
N PRO A 135 -4.61 18.00 -28.28
CA PRO A 135 -4.37 18.65 -29.57
C PRO A 135 -3.01 19.37 -29.63
N LEU A 136 -2.65 20.07 -28.54
CA LEU A 136 -1.34 20.70 -28.37
C LEU A 136 -0.19 19.69 -28.37
N GLN A 137 -0.32 18.57 -27.64
CA GLN A 137 0.70 17.53 -27.61
C GLN A 137 0.89 16.87 -28.97
N GLN A 138 -0.16 16.73 -29.78
CA GLN A 138 -0.06 16.25 -31.16
C GLN A 138 0.71 17.25 -32.04
N GLU A 139 0.44 18.55 -31.91
CA GLU A 139 1.19 19.58 -32.64
C GLU A 139 2.66 19.63 -32.22
N LEU A 140 2.96 19.50 -30.92
CA LEU A 140 4.33 19.43 -30.42
C LEU A 140 5.08 18.23 -31.00
N LEU A 141 4.44 17.04 -31.04
CA LEU A 141 5.03 15.85 -31.67
C LEU A 141 5.29 16.06 -33.17
N LYS A 142 4.35 16.67 -33.90
CA LYS A 142 4.54 17.01 -35.32
C LYS A 142 5.69 18.01 -35.52
N ARG A 143 5.78 19.02 -34.66
CA ARG A 143 6.85 20.03 -34.70
C ARG A 143 8.20 19.39 -34.40
N GLN A 144 8.29 18.55 -33.38
CA GLN A 144 9.50 17.80 -33.06
C GLN A 144 9.94 16.96 -34.25
N HIS A 145 9.02 16.17 -34.83
CA HIS A 145 9.34 15.36 -36.01
C HIS A 145 9.85 16.20 -37.19
N ARG A 146 9.26 17.38 -37.44
CA ARG A 146 9.73 18.29 -38.48
C ARG A 146 11.13 18.83 -38.19
N LEU A 147 11.42 19.19 -36.94
CA LEU A 147 12.74 19.67 -36.54
C LEU A 147 13.80 18.57 -36.72
N ASP A 148 13.52 17.34 -36.26
CA ASP A 148 14.42 16.20 -36.43
C ASP A 148 14.77 15.94 -37.90
N MET A 149 13.79 16.10 -38.81
CA MET A 149 14.02 15.96 -40.25
C MET A 149 14.93 17.06 -40.80
N LEU A 150 14.70 18.32 -40.41
CA LEU A 150 15.54 19.45 -40.82
C LEU A 150 16.96 19.34 -40.26
N GLU A 151 17.11 18.88 -39.02
CA GLU A 151 18.42 18.66 -38.41
C GLU A 151 19.21 17.59 -39.18
N ARG A 152 18.57 16.48 -39.55
CA ARG A 152 19.18 15.44 -40.39
C ARG A 152 19.53 15.94 -41.78
N GLU A 153 18.69 16.77 -42.40
CA GLU A 153 18.99 17.36 -43.71
C GLU A 153 20.18 18.32 -43.64
N LEU A 154 20.23 19.16 -42.61
CA LEU A 154 21.34 20.07 -42.36
C LEU A 154 22.65 19.31 -42.09
N GLU A 155 22.59 18.24 -41.31
CA GLU A 155 23.74 17.37 -41.06
C GLU A 155 24.24 16.74 -42.37
N LYS A 156 23.35 16.20 -43.20
CA LYS A 156 23.70 15.70 -44.54
C LYS A 156 24.32 16.78 -45.43
N GLN A 157 23.78 18.01 -45.41
CA GLN A 157 24.37 19.13 -46.18
C GLN A 157 25.76 19.48 -45.66
N ARG A 158 25.97 19.50 -44.34
CA ARG A 158 27.29 19.73 -43.74
C ARG A 158 28.28 18.63 -44.12
N GLU A 159 27.86 17.37 -44.07
CA GLU A 159 28.67 16.23 -44.52
C GLU A 159 28.99 16.33 -46.01
N GLN A 160 28.03 16.68 -46.86
CA GLN A 160 28.25 16.88 -48.29
C GLN A 160 29.26 17.99 -48.55
N LEU A 161 29.14 19.14 -47.88
CA LEU A 161 30.09 20.25 -47.98
C LEU A 161 31.48 19.89 -47.44
N ALA A 162 31.56 19.05 -46.41
CA ALA A 162 32.83 18.56 -45.86
C ALA A 162 33.50 17.55 -46.79
N ASN A 163 32.71 16.72 -47.47
CA ASN A 163 33.18 15.73 -48.45
C ASN A 163 33.45 16.34 -49.83
N GLU A 164 33.00 17.57 -50.08
CA GLU A 164 33.18 18.26 -51.36
C GLU A 164 34.65 18.72 -51.54
N PRO A 165 35.24 18.49 -52.73
CA PRO A 165 36.62 18.90 -52.97
C PRO A 165 36.81 20.42 -52.90
N GLU A 166 37.97 20.83 -52.39
CA GLU A 166 38.28 22.22 -52.03
C GLU A 166 38.09 23.22 -53.18
N PHE A 167 38.45 22.84 -54.41
CA PHE A 167 38.33 23.74 -55.57
C PHE A 167 36.86 24.13 -55.86
N ILE A 168 35.89 23.26 -55.58
CA ILE A 168 34.47 23.60 -55.76
C ILE A 168 34.04 24.60 -54.68
N ARG A 169 34.44 24.36 -53.43
CA ARG A 169 34.17 25.29 -52.30
C ARG A 169 34.74 26.68 -52.53
N VAL A 170 35.99 26.77 -53.01
CA VAL A 170 36.64 28.05 -53.33
C VAL A 170 35.93 28.75 -54.49
N LYS A 171 35.56 28.02 -55.56
CA LYS A 171 34.81 28.57 -56.69
C LYS A 171 33.47 29.15 -56.26
N ASP A 172 32.70 28.44 -55.45
CA ASP A 172 31.40 28.92 -54.98
C ASP A 172 31.53 30.10 -54.00
N SER A 173 32.59 30.14 -53.20
CA SER A 173 32.90 31.28 -52.33
C SER A 173 33.22 32.55 -53.14
N LEU A 174 34.02 32.40 -54.20
CA LEU A 174 34.30 33.48 -55.15
C LEU A 174 33.02 33.95 -55.85
N ARG A 175 32.13 33.04 -56.29
CA ARG A 175 30.84 33.42 -56.90
C ARG A 175 29.97 34.25 -55.97
N ARG A 176 29.82 33.85 -54.70
CA ARG A 176 28.99 34.56 -53.70
C ARG A 176 29.50 35.96 -53.40
N THR A 177 30.83 36.13 -53.37
CA THR A 177 31.44 37.44 -53.13
C THR A 177 31.34 38.34 -54.37
N THR A 178 31.53 37.79 -55.57
CA THR A 178 31.34 38.55 -56.82
C THR A 178 29.90 38.98 -57.10
N SER A 179 28.90 38.27 -56.56
CA SER A 179 27.48 38.64 -56.72
C SER A 179 26.98 39.65 -55.69
N MET A 180 27.78 39.99 -54.67
CA MET A 180 27.47 41.01 -53.66
C MET A 180 28.20 42.34 -53.89
N VAL A 181 28.93 42.46 -55.01
CA VAL A 181 29.57 43.68 -55.51
C VAL A 181 28.84 44.11 -56.78
#